data_AF-A0A354J4L3-F1
#
_entry.id   AF-A0A354J4L3-F1
#
_cell.length_a   1.000
_cell.length_b   1.000
_cell.length_c   1.000
_cell.angle_alpha   90.00
_cell.angle_beta   90.00
_cell.angle_gamma   90.00
#
_symmetry.space_group_name_H-M   'P 1'
#
loop_
_entity.id
_entity.type
_entity.pdbx_description
1 polymer ?
#
loop_
_entity_poly.entity_id
_entity_poly.type
_entity_poly.pdbx_seq_one_letter_code
_entity_poly.pdbx_strand_id
1 'polypeptide(L)'
;MIERLCIICIGFLIAAFFPASPMKAAAAETKENPGELHAFYPAYAAFSDQTKKYIDALDSLSFAWSRIDSEEPGVLNTVRGKNGNQSFYYPKDFLQPVEYAKSKGKSIRLSVYMDQTGCNLLLSYEDKRSAMVKTIVDSLQADISEGKGIYYDGVVIDFEGLRNTNSAKEQILYEGKPISTYFTQFLRELKTQLTPLEKKLYVAVNPGLYYDGYDYADIIDIADRVILMAHDYEPTEKLQKNQIRQYTSYNVYEPIHSMAPIQPVRQAINEIKNHVFASEMSKVLLQITFDSAQWQFDVKSAKGWDALEGTALSREGRLTPLYKSIKNRVDNADGNGQNITYGYNNELQTPYIQYYNSSDKSWNIILYEDSNSIRAKIDLAKSYGLGGISLWSLANVPDYTDSKGVKYHLDGWTTIVDEMNRYDKLPAEARKYIKFKDAAVEQAVREKLGKKTGKITMMDVQSIYRLKLPQGVKSLTDLKYLTNLEYLDAQQLGIKDITDIGKLKNLRVLYLQRNSISDISALKNLTKLEVLSLNGNQVASISALSSLTNLKELYLRENKIKDIAPLAKLTKLEVLEIGMNKINKIDAIKKLKKLRQLSLDNNQITDIKVLKDLSGLEKL
;
A
#
# COMPACT_ATOMS: atom_id res chain seq x y z
N MET A 1 -55.78 -82.35 20.07
CA MET A 1 -57.06 -82.23 19.36
C MET A 1 -56.84 -81.19 18.27
N ILE A 2 -56.85 -81.65 17.00
CA ILE A 2 -57.23 -80.91 15.77
C ILE A 2 -56.43 -79.62 15.50
N GLU A 3 -55.36 -79.69 14.70
CA GLU A 3 -55.34 -79.65 13.22
C GLU A 3 -55.23 -78.22 12.65
N ARG A 4 -54.10 -77.98 11.95
CA ARG A 4 -54.01 -77.58 10.52
C ARG A 4 -54.03 -76.05 10.31
N LEU A 5 -53.25 -75.43 9.43
CA LEU A 5 -52.43 -75.93 8.33
C LEU A 5 -51.43 -74.83 7.88
N CYS A 6 -50.26 -75.29 7.42
CA CYS A 6 -49.50 -74.84 6.23
C CYS A 6 -48.83 -73.44 6.19
N ILE A 7 -47.50 -73.28 6.02
CA ILE A 7 -46.44 -73.82 5.10
C ILE A 7 -45.87 -72.56 4.39
N ILE A 8 -44.57 -72.27 4.19
CA ILE A 8 -43.27 -72.92 4.41
C ILE A 8 -42.16 -71.86 4.36
N CYS A 9 -41.16 -72.03 5.23
CA CYS A 9 -39.68 -71.87 5.15
C CYS A 9 -39.06 -70.75 4.29
N ILE A 10 -37.93 -70.13 4.62
CA ILE A 10 -36.59 -70.60 5.04
C ILE A 10 -35.89 -69.34 5.62
N GLY A 11 -35.03 -69.28 6.64
CA GLY A 11 -34.33 -70.24 7.49
C GLY A 11 -33.41 -69.43 8.43
N PHE A 12 -33.23 -69.96 9.66
CA PHE A 12 -32.11 -69.87 10.62
C PHE A 12 -31.00 -68.81 10.42
N LEU A 13 -30.35 -68.23 11.43
CA LEU A 13 -30.43 -68.13 12.90
C LEU A 13 -29.16 -67.31 13.29
N ILE A 14 -29.10 -66.83 14.53
CA ILE A 14 -27.89 -66.52 15.32
C ILE A 14 -27.47 -65.03 15.43
N ALA A 15 -27.72 -64.52 16.64
CA ALA A 15 -26.92 -63.61 17.46
C ALA A 15 -26.29 -62.37 16.79
N ALA A 16 -26.99 -61.24 16.89
CA ALA A 16 -26.41 -59.93 16.66
C ALA A 16 -25.58 -59.48 17.86
N PHE A 17 -24.27 -59.46 17.64
CA PHE A 17 -23.30 -58.61 18.33
C PHE A 17 -23.83 -57.17 18.43
N PHE A 18 -23.65 -56.54 19.59
CA PHE A 18 -23.78 -55.09 19.74
C PHE A 18 -22.77 -54.38 18.82
N PRO A 19 -23.19 -53.49 17.90
CA PRO A 19 -22.29 -52.49 17.36
C PRO A 19 -22.31 -51.27 18.29
N ALA A 20 -21.13 -50.87 18.74
CA ALA A 20 -20.90 -49.56 19.32
C ALA A 20 -21.52 -48.48 18.44
N SER A 21 -22.27 -47.56 19.04
CA SER A 21 -22.86 -46.43 18.34
C SER A 21 -21.77 -45.63 17.63
N PRO A 22 -21.96 -45.23 16.36
CA PRO A 22 -21.02 -44.31 15.72
C PRO A 22 -21.09 -42.99 16.48
N MET A 23 -19.95 -42.59 17.07
CA MET A 23 -19.72 -41.19 17.44
C MET A 23 -20.08 -40.35 16.22
N LYS A 24 -21.13 -39.53 16.34
CA LYS A 24 -21.34 -38.42 15.41
C LYS A 24 -20.06 -37.60 15.45
N ALA A 25 -19.25 -37.73 14.40
CA ALA A 25 -18.24 -36.73 14.10
C ALA A 25 -19.00 -35.40 14.08
N ALA A 26 -18.66 -34.51 15.02
CA ALA A 26 -19.04 -33.12 14.92
C ALA A 26 -18.60 -32.70 13.51
N ALA A 27 -19.55 -32.26 12.68
CA ALA A 27 -19.23 -31.63 11.42
C ALA A 27 -18.24 -30.52 11.79
N ALA A 28 -16.97 -30.69 11.39
CA ALA A 28 -16.01 -29.61 11.46
C ALA A 28 -16.64 -28.49 10.65
N GLU A 29 -17.04 -27.41 11.32
CA GLU A 29 -17.30 -26.15 10.65
C GLU A 29 -16.11 -25.95 9.72
N THR A 30 -16.35 -26.00 8.42
CA THR A 30 -15.34 -25.69 7.42
C THR A 30 -14.87 -24.29 7.74
N LYS A 31 -13.69 -24.16 8.37
CA LYS A 31 -13.03 -22.87 8.52
C LYS A 31 -12.94 -22.29 7.12
N GLU A 32 -13.70 -21.23 6.86
CA GLU A 32 -13.46 -20.33 5.73
C GLU A 32 -11.95 -20.05 5.71
N ASN A 33 -11.31 -20.37 4.58
CA ASN A 33 -9.86 -20.45 4.43
C ASN A 33 -9.23 -19.07 4.67
N PRO A 34 -8.59 -18.77 5.83
CA PRO A 34 -8.29 -17.42 6.30
C PRO A 34 -7.21 -16.65 5.51
N GLY A 35 -7.04 -16.91 4.22
CA GLY A 35 -5.92 -16.46 3.40
C GLY A 35 -4.61 -17.13 3.85
N GLU A 36 -3.74 -17.44 2.90
CA GLU A 36 -2.40 -17.95 3.21
C GLU A 36 -1.50 -16.79 3.65
N LEU A 37 -0.90 -16.89 4.84
CA LEU A 37 0.22 -16.04 5.24
C LEU A 37 1.55 -16.74 4.92
N HIS A 38 2.17 -16.32 3.83
CA HIS A 38 3.46 -16.79 3.35
C HIS A 38 4.57 -15.78 3.66
N ALA A 39 5.81 -16.23 3.85
CA ALA A 39 6.96 -15.33 3.94
C ALA A 39 8.26 -15.92 3.38
N PHE A 40 9.13 -15.06 2.88
CA PHE A 40 10.49 -15.44 2.54
C PHE A 40 11.43 -15.32 3.75
N TYR A 41 12.25 -16.35 3.96
CA TYR A 41 13.34 -16.39 4.91
C TYR A 41 14.67 -16.24 4.16
N PRO A 42 15.33 -15.07 4.19
CA PRO A 42 16.55 -14.83 3.43
C PRO A 42 17.79 -15.43 4.10
N ALA A 43 18.88 -15.58 3.36
CA ALA A 43 20.13 -16.19 3.85
C ALA A 43 20.75 -15.45 5.03
N TYR A 44 20.57 -14.13 5.09
CA TYR A 44 21.14 -13.29 6.13
C TYR A 44 20.23 -13.16 7.38
N ALA A 45 19.05 -13.80 7.41
CA ALA A 45 18.18 -13.77 8.57
C ALA A 45 18.71 -14.66 9.71
N ALA A 46 18.89 -14.08 10.90
CA ALA A 46 19.31 -14.80 12.08
C ALA A 46 18.17 -15.66 12.66
N PHE A 47 18.46 -16.92 12.98
CA PHE A 47 17.54 -17.76 13.73
C PHE A 47 17.52 -17.35 15.21
N SER A 48 16.35 -16.97 15.72
CA SER A 48 16.16 -16.36 17.04
C SER A 48 14.75 -16.66 17.57
N ASP A 49 14.48 -16.36 18.83
CA ASP A 49 13.12 -16.52 19.38
C ASP A 49 12.10 -15.62 18.67
N GLN A 50 12.55 -14.48 18.13
CA GLN A 50 11.73 -13.60 17.30
C GLN A 50 11.35 -14.26 15.98
N THR A 51 12.30 -14.87 15.27
CA THR A 51 11.98 -15.58 14.02
C THR A 51 11.17 -16.86 14.27
N LYS A 52 11.33 -17.53 15.42
CA LYS A 52 10.42 -18.59 15.85
C LYS A 52 8.97 -18.12 16.03
N LYS A 53 8.77 -16.96 16.70
CA LYS A 53 7.45 -16.30 16.82
C LYS A 53 6.85 -16.03 15.43
N TYR A 54 7.68 -15.60 14.47
CA TYR A 54 7.22 -15.40 13.11
C TYR A 54 6.78 -16.70 12.45
N ILE A 55 7.66 -17.71 12.43
CA ILE A 55 7.38 -19.02 11.83
C ILE A 55 6.11 -19.65 12.41
N ASP A 56 5.89 -19.54 13.72
CA ASP A 56 4.70 -20.10 14.38
C ASP A 56 3.37 -19.55 13.82
N ALA A 57 3.35 -18.30 13.36
CA ALA A 57 2.16 -17.64 12.81
C ALA A 57 1.98 -17.82 11.30
N LEU A 58 3.02 -18.19 10.55
CA LEU A 58 2.94 -18.39 9.09
C LEU A 58 2.21 -19.69 8.75
N ASP A 59 1.60 -19.77 7.57
CA ASP A 59 1.09 -21.01 7.01
C ASP A 59 2.17 -21.73 6.18
N SER A 60 2.95 -20.95 5.44
CA SER A 60 4.03 -21.45 4.61
C SER A 60 5.20 -20.46 4.55
N LEU A 61 6.37 -20.97 4.18
CA LEU A 61 7.57 -20.16 4.05
C LEU A 61 8.50 -20.67 2.96
N SER A 62 9.23 -19.74 2.36
CA SER A 62 10.19 -20.03 1.30
C SER A 62 11.58 -19.57 1.69
N PHE A 63 12.55 -20.48 1.64
CA PHE A 63 13.92 -20.20 2.00
C PHE A 63 14.68 -19.63 0.81
N ALA A 64 14.97 -18.33 0.85
CA ALA A 64 15.60 -17.55 -0.22
C ALA A 64 17.12 -17.64 -0.18
N TRP A 65 17.63 -18.83 -0.47
CA TRP A 65 19.04 -19.21 -0.30
C TRP A 65 19.70 -19.72 -1.57
N SER A 66 18.95 -19.86 -2.67
CA SER A 66 19.47 -20.46 -3.90
C SER A 66 19.26 -19.57 -5.13
N ARG A 67 20.20 -19.67 -6.06
CA ARG A 67 20.16 -18.99 -7.35
C ARG A 67 20.67 -19.93 -8.44
N ILE A 68 20.10 -19.88 -9.63
CA ILE A 68 20.67 -20.54 -10.82
C ILE A 68 21.91 -19.76 -11.28
N ASP A 69 23.01 -20.48 -11.51
CA ASP A 69 24.20 -19.89 -12.12
C ASP A 69 23.97 -19.68 -13.63
N SER A 70 24.20 -18.46 -14.11
CA SER A 70 24.00 -18.11 -15.52
C SER A 70 25.01 -18.77 -16.47
N GLU A 71 26.16 -19.20 -15.95
CA GLU A 71 27.21 -19.91 -16.70
C GLU A 71 27.06 -21.42 -16.57
N GLU A 72 26.54 -21.90 -15.44
CA GLU A 72 26.36 -23.32 -15.12
C GLU A 72 24.88 -23.64 -14.78
N PRO A 73 23.97 -23.75 -15.77
CA PRO A 73 22.53 -23.92 -15.53
C PRO A 73 22.15 -25.21 -14.76
N GLY A 74 23.07 -26.18 -14.67
CA GLY A 74 22.92 -27.38 -13.86
C GLY A 74 23.26 -27.20 -12.37
N VAL A 75 23.62 -25.99 -11.94
CA VAL A 75 24.07 -25.69 -10.58
C VAL A 75 23.15 -24.68 -9.90
N LEU A 76 22.64 -25.07 -8.73
CA LEU A 76 22.03 -24.15 -7.77
C LEU A 76 23.10 -23.63 -6.83
N ASN A 77 23.49 -22.37 -7.02
CA ASN A 77 24.46 -21.71 -6.17
C ASN A 77 23.82 -21.44 -4.80
N THR A 78 24.36 -22.14 -3.80
CA THR A 78 23.96 -22.07 -2.39
C THR A 78 25.17 -21.84 -1.49
N VAL A 79 26.31 -21.48 -2.06
CA VAL A 79 27.53 -21.16 -1.32
C VAL A 79 27.73 -19.66 -1.31
N ARG A 80 28.29 -19.13 -0.22
CA ARG A 80 28.68 -17.72 -0.18
C ARG A 80 29.74 -17.50 -1.27
N GLY A 81 29.44 -16.68 -2.27
CA GLY A 81 30.27 -16.61 -3.48
C GLY A 81 31.68 -16.07 -3.21
N LYS A 82 32.69 -16.57 -3.95
CA LYS A 82 34.00 -15.91 -4.11
C LYS A 82 33.90 -14.60 -4.93
N ASN A 83 32.83 -14.43 -5.71
CA ASN A 83 32.59 -13.34 -6.66
C ASN A 83 31.71 -12.21 -6.08
N GLY A 84 31.64 -12.05 -4.76
CA GLY A 84 30.94 -10.92 -4.12
C GLY A 84 29.43 -11.06 -3.91
N ASN A 85 28.78 -12.13 -4.39
CA ASN A 85 27.36 -12.39 -4.09
C ASN A 85 27.20 -12.96 -2.66
N GLN A 86 26.55 -12.19 -1.79
CA GLN A 86 26.31 -12.53 -0.39
C GLN A 86 24.83 -12.77 -0.07
N SER A 87 23.95 -12.84 -1.06
CA SER A 87 22.49 -12.88 -0.82
C SER A 87 21.88 -14.27 -0.96
N PHE A 88 22.50 -15.16 -1.74
CA PHE A 88 21.95 -16.49 -2.08
C PHE A 88 22.93 -17.59 -1.65
N TYR A 89 22.84 -17.99 -0.37
CA TYR A 89 23.65 -19.05 0.20
C TYR A 89 22.92 -19.74 1.36
N TYR A 90 23.31 -20.97 1.70
CA TYR A 90 22.91 -21.59 2.95
C TYR A 90 23.62 -20.90 4.13
N PRO A 91 22.89 -20.25 5.06
CA PRO A 91 23.50 -19.77 6.28
C PRO A 91 24.11 -20.92 7.09
N LYS A 92 25.09 -20.62 7.95
CA LYS A 92 25.78 -21.66 8.75
C LYS A 92 24.79 -22.50 9.59
N ASP A 93 23.71 -21.89 10.03
CA ASP A 93 22.64 -22.46 10.85
C ASP A 93 21.38 -22.81 10.05
N PHE A 94 21.44 -22.92 8.71
CA PHE A 94 20.27 -23.09 7.84
C PHE A 94 19.35 -24.27 8.23
N LEU A 95 19.90 -25.33 8.81
CA LEU A 95 19.10 -26.46 9.28
C LEU A 95 18.15 -26.10 10.42
N GLN A 96 18.53 -25.18 11.31
CA GLN A 96 17.73 -24.84 12.49
C GLN A 96 16.35 -24.23 12.15
N PRO A 97 16.24 -23.18 11.32
CA PRO A 97 14.93 -22.65 10.94
C PRO A 97 14.12 -23.63 10.10
N VAL A 98 14.75 -24.49 9.29
CA VAL A 98 14.04 -25.52 8.50
C VAL A 98 13.48 -26.63 9.39
N GLU A 99 14.29 -27.19 10.29
CA GLU A 99 13.86 -28.17 11.30
C GLU A 99 12.73 -27.61 12.15
N TYR A 100 12.86 -26.35 12.60
CA TYR A 100 11.84 -25.68 13.40
C TYR A 100 10.52 -25.52 12.64
N ALA A 101 10.56 -24.98 11.42
CA ALA A 101 9.37 -24.84 10.57
C ALA A 101 8.67 -26.19 10.33
N LYS A 102 9.44 -27.24 10.00
CA LYS A 102 8.92 -28.60 9.84
C LYS A 102 8.30 -29.13 11.14
N SER A 103 8.94 -28.91 12.29
CA SER A 103 8.41 -29.32 13.60
C SER A 103 7.08 -28.65 13.96
N LYS A 104 6.80 -27.48 13.37
CA LYS A 104 5.55 -26.74 13.51
C LYS A 104 4.52 -27.08 12.43
N GLY A 105 4.81 -28.07 11.58
CA GLY A 105 3.94 -28.52 10.50
C GLY A 105 3.75 -27.48 9.39
N LYS A 106 4.71 -26.57 9.22
CA LYS A 106 4.63 -25.52 8.19
C LYS A 106 5.00 -26.05 6.83
N SER A 107 4.35 -25.53 5.79
CA SER A 107 4.77 -25.82 4.43
C SER A 107 6.05 -25.06 4.10
N ILE A 108 7.07 -25.76 3.57
CA ILE A 108 8.41 -25.22 3.37
C ILE A 108 8.91 -25.41 1.94
N ARG A 109 9.43 -24.36 1.32
CA ARG A 109 9.88 -24.37 -0.08
C ARG A 109 11.30 -23.88 -0.23
N LEU A 110 11.99 -24.40 -1.23
CA LEU A 110 13.23 -23.81 -1.73
C LEU A 110 12.87 -22.66 -2.67
N SER A 111 13.39 -21.46 -2.43
CA SER A 111 13.25 -20.37 -3.40
C SER A 111 14.47 -20.33 -4.32
N VAL A 112 14.22 -20.31 -5.62
CA VAL A 112 15.22 -20.36 -6.69
C VAL A 112 15.16 -19.06 -7.47
N TYR A 113 16.18 -18.22 -7.28
CA TYR A 113 16.30 -16.93 -7.93
C TYR A 113 17.04 -17.01 -9.28
N MET A 114 16.67 -16.16 -10.23
CA MET A 114 17.49 -15.81 -11.38
C MET A 114 17.22 -14.38 -11.83
N ASP A 115 18.27 -13.64 -12.22
CA ASP A 115 18.10 -12.30 -12.77
C ASP A 115 17.75 -12.32 -14.26
N GLN A 116 17.39 -11.15 -14.79
CA GLN A 116 17.06 -10.97 -16.21
C GLN A 116 18.16 -11.49 -17.14
N THR A 117 19.44 -11.26 -16.79
CA THR A 117 20.57 -11.69 -17.62
C THR A 117 20.63 -13.22 -17.72
N GLY A 118 20.54 -13.94 -16.60
CA GLY A 118 20.47 -15.40 -16.61
C GLY A 118 19.26 -15.91 -17.38
N CYS A 119 18.08 -15.32 -17.17
CA CYS A 119 16.87 -15.69 -17.89
C CYS A 119 17.05 -15.60 -19.41
N ASN A 120 17.62 -14.50 -19.89
CA ASN A 120 17.87 -14.25 -21.31
C ASN A 120 18.86 -15.26 -21.92
N LEU A 121 19.85 -15.73 -21.15
CA LEU A 121 20.90 -16.65 -21.62
C LEU A 121 20.46 -18.12 -21.59
N LEU A 122 19.49 -18.46 -20.75
CA LEU A 122 19.17 -19.85 -20.41
C LEU A 122 17.81 -20.30 -20.91
N LEU A 123 16.75 -19.49 -20.77
CA LEU A 123 15.38 -19.97 -20.98
C LEU A 123 15.09 -20.38 -22.43
N SER A 124 15.69 -19.73 -23.44
CA SER A 124 15.39 -20.05 -24.84
C SER A 124 15.95 -21.39 -25.32
N TYR A 125 16.91 -21.98 -24.58
CA TYR A 125 17.62 -23.19 -24.97
C TYR A 125 17.10 -24.42 -24.19
N GLU A 126 16.67 -25.45 -24.92
CA GLU A 126 16.01 -26.64 -24.35
C GLU A 126 16.92 -27.45 -23.43
N ASP A 127 18.18 -27.64 -23.80
CA ASP A 127 19.19 -28.33 -23.00
C ASP A 127 19.44 -27.60 -21.68
N LYS A 128 19.51 -26.26 -21.73
CA LYS A 128 19.69 -25.42 -20.54
C LYS A 128 18.46 -25.42 -19.64
N ARG A 129 17.24 -25.31 -20.20
CA ARG A 129 15.99 -25.47 -19.43
C ARG A 129 15.92 -26.84 -18.77
N SER A 130 16.25 -27.91 -19.49
CA SER A 130 16.26 -29.27 -18.96
C SER A 130 17.26 -29.41 -17.81
N ALA A 131 18.46 -28.81 -17.93
CA ALA A 131 19.45 -28.79 -16.85
C ALA A 131 18.94 -28.04 -15.61
N MET A 132 18.32 -26.87 -15.79
CA MET A 132 17.70 -26.10 -14.70
C MET A 132 16.58 -26.88 -14.00
N VAL A 133 15.66 -27.49 -14.77
CA VAL A 133 14.59 -28.32 -14.23
C VAL A 133 15.17 -29.48 -13.42
N LYS A 134 16.16 -30.18 -13.98
CA LYS A 134 16.80 -31.32 -13.32
C LYS A 134 17.44 -30.90 -11.99
N THR A 135 18.25 -29.84 -11.97
CA THR A 135 18.97 -29.44 -10.75
C THR A 135 18.01 -28.99 -9.64
N ILE A 136 16.90 -28.33 -10.00
CA ILE A 136 15.84 -27.97 -9.06
C ILE A 136 15.18 -29.23 -8.50
N VAL A 137 14.77 -30.17 -9.36
CA VAL A 137 14.11 -31.42 -8.93
C VAL A 137 15.02 -32.26 -8.04
N ASP A 138 16.29 -32.42 -8.42
CA ASP A 138 17.29 -33.15 -7.62
C ASP A 138 17.44 -32.51 -6.23
N SER A 139 17.46 -31.17 -6.15
CA SER A 139 17.58 -30.44 -4.88
C SER A 139 16.35 -30.61 -3.97
N LEU A 140 15.15 -30.78 -4.54
CA LEU A 140 13.93 -31.04 -3.77
C LEU A 140 13.82 -32.49 -3.27
N GLN A 141 14.58 -33.40 -3.88
CA GLN A 141 14.67 -34.82 -3.49
C GLN A 141 15.83 -35.09 -2.54
N ALA A 142 16.82 -34.21 -2.47
CA ALA A 142 17.95 -34.33 -1.54
C ALA A 142 17.49 -34.14 -0.09
N ASP A 143 17.97 -35.01 0.82
CA ASP A 143 17.85 -34.77 2.26
C ASP A 143 18.81 -33.64 2.62
N ILE A 144 18.27 -32.50 3.04
CA ILE A 144 19.12 -31.38 3.45
C ILE A 144 19.64 -31.53 4.87
N SER A 145 19.12 -32.48 5.65
CA SER A 145 19.62 -32.85 6.98
C SER A 145 20.57 -34.05 6.91
N GLU A 146 21.57 -34.08 7.78
CA GLU A 146 22.48 -35.23 7.95
C GLU A 146 21.72 -36.43 8.58
N GLY A 147 20.79 -37.05 7.84
CA GLY A 147 20.11 -38.29 8.19
C GLY A 147 18.75 -38.18 8.89
N LYS A 148 18.03 -37.05 8.77
CA LYS A 148 16.67 -36.86 9.36
C LYS A 148 15.55 -36.61 8.35
N GLY A 149 15.78 -36.78 7.05
CA GLY A 149 14.75 -36.73 6.01
C GLY A 149 14.04 -35.39 5.92
N ILE A 150 14.79 -34.27 5.95
CA ILE A 150 14.20 -32.95 5.71
C ILE A 150 14.15 -32.72 4.21
N TYR A 151 12.95 -32.49 3.71
CA TYR A 151 12.69 -32.22 2.30
C TYR A 151 11.79 -31.00 2.19
N TYR A 152 12.02 -30.17 1.20
CA TYR A 152 11.09 -29.11 0.80
C TYR A 152 9.83 -29.74 0.19
N ASP A 153 8.64 -29.23 0.53
CA ASP A 153 7.38 -29.69 -0.09
C ASP A 153 7.07 -28.99 -1.41
N GLY A 154 7.93 -28.07 -1.83
CA GLY A 154 7.80 -27.35 -3.08
C GLY A 154 8.95 -26.39 -3.35
N VAL A 155 8.75 -25.58 -4.39
CA VAL A 155 9.70 -24.58 -4.86
C VAL A 155 8.98 -23.27 -5.15
N VAL A 156 9.67 -22.15 -4.92
CA VAL A 156 9.33 -20.86 -5.51
C VAL A 156 10.29 -20.56 -6.64
N ILE A 157 9.78 -20.29 -7.83
CA ILE A 157 10.55 -19.74 -8.93
C ILE A 157 10.46 -18.22 -8.87
N ASP A 158 11.59 -17.57 -8.61
CA ASP A 158 11.73 -16.13 -8.46
C ASP A 158 12.68 -15.58 -9.55
N PHE A 159 12.21 -15.69 -10.79
CA PHE A 159 12.97 -15.24 -11.96
C PHE A 159 12.53 -13.82 -12.28
N GLU A 160 13.42 -12.88 -12.01
CA GLU A 160 13.08 -11.46 -11.98
C GLU A 160 13.49 -10.72 -13.25
N GLY A 161 12.84 -9.57 -13.47
CA GLY A 161 13.26 -8.61 -14.48
C GLY A 161 12.92 -8.98 -15.92
N LEU A 162 12.06 -9.97 -16.16
CA LEU A 162 11.70 -10.40 -17.50
C LEU A 162 11.04 -9.28 -18.31
N ARG A 163 11.59 -9.01 -19.50
CA ARG A 163 11.05 -8.04 -20.47
C ARG A 163 10.99 -8.64 -21.86
N ASN A 164 9.84 -8.46 -22.50
CA ASN A 164 9.58 -8.76 -23.89
C ASN A 164 9.83 -7.55 -24.80
N THR A 165 10.06 -6.34 -24.25
CA THR A 165 10.36 -5.15 -25.03
C THR A 165 11.64 -4.42 -24.61
N ASN A 166 12.28 -3.75 -25.56
CA ASN A 166 13.40 -2.86 -25.31
C ASN A 166 12.94 -1.47 -24.85
N SER A 167 13.88 -0.56 -24.58
CA SER A 167 13.56 0.82 -24.16
C SER A 167 12.72 1.61 -25.18
N ALA A 168 12.75 1.23 -26.47
CA ALA A 168 11.94 1.81 -27.54
C ALA A 168 10.57 1.11 -27.71
N LYS A 169 10.22 0.16 -26.82
CA LYS A 169 9.01 -0.68 -26.87
C LYS A 169 8.93 -1.60 -28.10
N GLU A 170 10.08 -1.91 -28.70
CA GLU A 170 10.16 -2.91 -29.76
C GLU A 170 10.26 -4.30 -29.14
N GLN A 171 9.58 -5.27 -29.74
CA GLN A 171 9.55 -6.64 -29.24
C GLN A 171 10.93 -7.31 -29.37
N ILE A 172 11.39 -7.90 -28.28
CA ILE A 172 12.61 -8.72 -28.20
C ILE A 172 12.21 -10.17 -28.42
N LEU A 173 12.89 -10.83 -29.37
CA LEU A 173 12.73 -12.25 -29.66
C LEU A 173 14.01 -12.99 -29.30
N TYR A 174 13.85 -14.09 -28.57
CA TYR A 174 14.89 -15.04 -28.21
C TYR A 174 14.58 -16.30 -29.00
N GLU A 175 15.49 -16.78 -29.86
CA GLU A 175 15.22 -17.96 -30.73
C GLU A 175 13.85 -17.88 -31.48
N GLY A 176 13.46 -16.66 -31.89
CA GLY A 176 12.24 -16.39 -32.66
C GLY A 176 10.95 -16.18 -31.84
N LYS A 177 10.97 -16.24 -30.51
CA LYS A 177 9.78 -16.02 -29.66
C LYS A 177 10.07 -15.07 -28.48
N PRO A 178 9.05 -14.42 -27.89
CA PRO A 178 9.24 -13.60 -26.69
C PRO A 178 9.72 -14.44 -25.50
N ILE A 179 10.42 -13.83 -24.53
CA ILE A 179 10.96 -14.55 -23.37
C ILE A 179 9.85 -15.16 -22.51
N SER A 180 8.66 -14.54 -22.48
CA SER A 180 7.49 -15.06 -21.75
C SER A 180 7.12 -16.48 -22.19
N THR A 181 7.23 -16.78 -23.48
CA THR A 181 6.93 -18.12 -24.02
C THR A 181 7.88 -19.17 -23.47
N TYR A 182 9.16 -18.85 -23.35
CA TYR A 182 10.15 -19.79 -22.81
C TYR A 182 10.06 -19.92 -21.30
N PHE A 183 9.68 -18.84 -20.61
CA PHE A 183 9.43 -18.88 -19.19
C PHE A 183 8.24 -19.79 -18.85
N THR A 184 7.10 -19.64 -19.53
CA THR A 184 5.95 -20.53 -19.29
C THR A 184 6.25 -21.96 -19.72
N GLN A 185 7.02 -22.16 -20.78
CA GLN A 185 7.51 -23.49 -21.17
C GLN A 185 8.36 -24.12 -20.06
N PHE A 186 9.35 -23.41 -19.52
CA PHE A 186 10.15 -23.87 -18.37
C PHE A 186 9.26 -24.24 -17.17
N LEU A 187 8.27 -23.42 -16.84
CA LEU A 187 7.35 -23.70 -15.74
C LEU A 187 6.51 -24.96 -15.98
N ARG A 188 6.05 -25.22 -17.21
CA ARG A 188 5.33 -26.45 -17.57
C ARG A 188 6.23 -27.68 -17.48
N GLU A 189 7.46 -27.58 -17.98
CA GLU A 189 8.48 -28.63 -17.90
C GLU A 189 8.77 -28.97 -16.42
N LEU A 190 8.97 -27.95 -15.58
CA LEU A 190 9.16 -28.13 -14.13
C LEU A 190 7.92 -28.73 -13.46
N LYS A 191 6.73 -28.17 -13.68
CA LYS A 191 5.48 -28.65 -13.08
C LYS A 191 5.19 -30.11 -13.41
N THR A 192 5.53 -30.55 -14.62
CA THR A 192 5.42 -31.94 -15.06
C THR A 192 6.27 -32.87 -14.19
N GLN A 193 7.51 -32.47 -13.85
CA GLN A 193 8.39 -33.25 -12.98
C GLN A 193 7.99 -33.18 -11.50
N LEU A 194 7.43 -32.05 -11.04
CA LEU A 194 7.00 -31.86 -9.65
C LEU A 194 5.73 -32.63 -9.28
N THR A 195 4.81 -32.79 -10.24
CA THR A 195 3.49 -33.43 -10.03
C THR A 195 3.59 -34.86 -9.47
N PRO A 196 4.35 -35.81 -10.04
CA PRO A 196 4.47 -37.16 -9.49
C PRO A 196 5.21 -37.21 -8.14
N LEU A 197 5.91 -36.13 -7.76
CA LEU A 197 6.60 -36.00 -6.48
C LEU A 197 5.73 -35.32 -5.41
N GLU A 198 4.48 -34.96 -5.76
CA GLU A 198 3.54 -34.20 -4.94
C GLU A 198 4.11 -32.85 -4.46
N LYS A 199 5.05 -32.26 -5.22
CA LYS A 199 5.68 -30.99 -4.88
C LYS A 199 4.89 -29.80 -5.43
N LYS A 200 4.83 -28.73 -4.64
CA LYS A 200 4.15 -27.48 -5.00
C LYS A 200 5.05 -26.53 -5.80
N LEU A 201 4.46 -25.83 -6.77
CA LEU A 201 5.11 -24.81 -7.57
C LEU A 201 4.49 -23.45 -7.28
N TYR A 202 5.27 -22.57 -6.68
CA TYR A 202 4.94 -21.17 -6.49
C TYR A 202 5.77 -20.36 -7.49
N VAL A 203 5.21 -19.28 -8.04
CA VAL A 203 5.92 -18.42 -8.99
C VAL A 203 5.80 -16.97 -8.54
N ALA A 204 6.94 -16.32 -8.29
CA ALA A 204 6.98 -14.90 -8.03
C ALA A 204 7.03 -14.14 -9.36
N VAL A 205 6.23 -13.08 -9.47
CA VAL A 205 6.10 -12.28 -10.70
C VAL A 205 6.14 -10.80 -10.37
N ASN A 206 6.87 -10.02 -11.18
CA ASN A 206 6.82 -8.57 -11.08
C ASN A 206 5.58 -8.01 -11.81
N PRO A 207 5.15 -6.77 -11.48
CA PRO A 207 4.09 -6.06 -12.18
C PRO A 207 4.39 -5.76 -13.65
N GLY A 208 3.36 -5.82 -14.49
CA GLY A 208 3.38 -5.54 -15.93
C GLY A 208 3.70 -4.09 -16.26
N LEU A 209 3.55 -3.17 -15.29
CA LEU A 209 3.92 -1.76 -15.41
C LEU A 209 5.36 -1.55 -15.91
N TYR A 210 6.29 -2.41 -15.49
CA TYR A 210 7.70 -2.36 -15.88
C TYR A 210 8.22 -3.64 -16.51
N TYR A 211 7.45 -4.73 -16.47
CA TYR A 211 7.90 -6.06 -16.86
C TYR A 211 6.84 -6.78 -17.66
N ASP A 212 6.97 -6.75 -18.98
CA ASP A 212 6.03 -7.37 -19.93
C ASP A 212 6.42 -8.80 -20.32
N GLY A 213 7.41 -9.39 -19.63
CA GLY A 213 7.90 -10.75 -19.84
C GLY A 213 7.14 -11.86 -19.11
N TYR A 214 6.06 -11.53 -18.37
CA TYR A 214 5.26 -12.50 -17.62
C TYR A 214 3.89 -12.71 -18.28
N ASP A 215 3.62 -13.94 -18.73
CA ASP A 215 2.27 -14.32 -19.18
C ASP A 215 1.44 -14.76 -17.96
N TYR A 216 0.68 -13.82 -17.39
CA TYR A 216 -0.06 -14.07 -16.15
C TYR A 216 -1.11 -15.18 -16.28
N ALA A 217 -1.74 -15.35 -17.44
CA ALA A 217 -2.76 -16.37 -17.64
C ALA A 217 -2.13 -17.77 -17.58
N ASP A 218 -1.07 -17.98 -18.35
CA ASP A 218 -0.35 -19.25 -18.36
C ASP A 218 0.31 -19.55 -17.00
N ILE A 219 0.92 -18.55 -16.36
CA ILE A 219 1.56 -18.75 -15.05
C ILE A 219 0.51 -19.16 -13.99
N ILE A 220 -0.68 -18.54 -13.98
CA ILE A 220 -1.76 -18.87 -13.04
C ILE A 220 -2.37 -20.26 -13.32
N ASP A 221 -2.43 -20.68 -14.58
CA ASP A 221 -2.83 -22.04 -14.96
C ASP A 221 -1.85 -23.08 -14.40
N ILE A 222 -0.54 -22.85 -14.58
CA ILE A 222 0.53 -23.80 -14.22
C ILE A 222 0.79 -23.87 -12.71
N ALA A 223 0.82 -22.72 -12.03
CA ALA A 223 1.28 -22.62 -10.65
C ALA A 223 0.20 -23.00 -9.62
N ASP A 224 0.65 -23.51 -8.46
CA ASP A 224 -0.21 -23.71 -7.29
C ASP A 224 -0.52 -22.37 -6.58
N ARG A 225 0.44 -21.43 -6.60
CA ARG A 225 0.28 -20.03 -6.20
C ARG A 225 1.14 -19.11 -7.05
N VAL A 226 0.70 -17.86 -7.17
CA VAL A 226 1.46 -16.77 -7.77
C VAL A 226 1.71 -15.70 -6.71
N ILE A 227 2.96 -15.30 -6.51
CA ILE A 227 3.34 -14.22 -5.59
C ILE A 227 3.51 -12.95 -6.44
N LEU A 228 2.62 -11.98 -6.27
CA LEU A 228 2.71 -10.69 -6.96
C LEU A 228 3.63 -9.74 -6.19
N MET A 229 4.79 -9.43 -6.76
CA MET A 229 5.83 -8.57 -6.18
C MET A 229 5.56 -7.09 -6.48
N ALA A 230 4.41 -6.58 -6.01
CA ALA A 230 3.98 -5.20 -6.24
C ALA A 230 4.63 -4.21 -5.25
N HIS A 231 5.95 -4.06 -5.35
CA HIS A 231 6.74 -3.12 -4.56
C HIS A 231 7.95 -2.58 -5.35
N ASP A 232 8.81 -1.84 -4.66
CA ASP A 232 10.01 -1.16 -5.17
C ASP A 232 9.72 -0.07 -6.21
N TYR A 233 8.62 0.68 -6.01
CA TYR A 233 8.24 1.80 -6.89
C TYR A 233 8.93 3.12 -6.55
N GLU A 234 9.68 3.19 -5.45
CA GLU A 234 10.34 4.42 -5.03
C GLU A 234 11.43 4.85 -6.03
N PRO A 235 11.69 6.16 -6.17
CA PRO A 235 12.86 6.61 -6.91
C PRO A 235 14.14 6.12 -6.24
N THR A 236 15.08 5.63 -7.03
CA THR A 236 16.41 5.24 -6.53
C THR A 236 17.41 6.40 -6.59
N GLU A 237 17.05 7.47 -7.29
CA GLU A 237 17.87 8.63 -7.60
C GLU A 237 17.77 9.77 -6.57
N LYS A 238 18.48 10.87 -6.84
CA LYS A 238 18.42 12.11 -6.06
C LYS A 238 17.07 12.79 -6.26
N LEU A 239 16.55 13.44 -5.21
CA LEU A 239 15.28 14.15 -5.25
C LEU A 239 15.42 15.62 -4.90
N GLN A 240 14.60 16.46 -5.53
CA GLN A 240 14.47 17.88 -5.23
C GLN A 240 13.47 18.14 -4.10
N LYS A 241 13.65 19.26 -3.39
CA LYS A 241 12.78 19.69 -2.28
C LYS A 241 11.30 19.78 -2.70
N ASN A 242 11.01 20.35 -3.86
CA ASN A 242 9.64 20.45 -4.39
C ASN A 242 8.99 19.06 -4.57
N GLN A 243 9.71 18.06 -5.06
CA GLN A 243 9.21 16.70 -5.22
C GLN A 243 8.89 16.10 -3.83
N ILE A 244 9.77 16.27 -2.85
CA ILE A 244 9.48 15.83 -1.47
C ILE A 244 8.25 16.54 -0.88
N ARG A 245 8.04 17.83 -1.21
CA ARG A 245 6.84 18.55 -0.77
C ARG A 245 5.57 18.01 -1.43
N GLN A 246 5.64 17.47 -2.65
CA GLN A 246 4.51 16.76 -3.25
C GLN A 246 4.16 15.48 -2.47
N TYR A 247 5.09 14.92 -1.70
CA TYR A 247 4.81 13.76 -0.85
C TYR A 247 4.32 14.16 0.55
N THR A 248 4.89 15.22 1.14
CA THR A 248 4.74 15.54 2.57
C THR A 248 3.79 16.71 2.88
N SER A 249 3.22 17.34 1.84
CA SER A 249 2.24 18.43 1.98
C SER A 249 0.86 18.06 1.44
N TYR A 250 -0.16 18.88 1.73
CA TYR A 250 -1.55 18.62 1.31
C TYR A 250 -1.85 18.98 -0.14
N ASN A 251 -1.03 19.80 -0.79
CA ASN A 251 -1.20 20.18 -2.19
C ASN A 251 -0.37 19.25 -3.08
N VAL A 252 -0.90 18.06 -3.29
CA VAL A 252 -0.27 16.98 -4.06
C VAL A 252 -0.90 16.95 -5.44
N TYR A 253 -0.19 17.45 -6.44
CA TYR A 253 -0.62 17.33 -7.84
C TYR A 253 -0.10 16.04 -8.46
N GLU A 254 1.15 15.67 -8.15
CA GLU A 254 1.82 14.46 -8.63
C GLU A 254 2.73 13.95 -7.51
N PRO A 255 2.26 13.08 -6.61
CA PRO A 255 3.10 12.55 -5.57
C PRO A 255 4.16 11.63 -6.18
N ILE A 256 5.40 11.74 -5.71
CA ILE A 256 6.43 10.74 -6.01
C ILE A 256 5.95 9.36 -5.54
N HIS A 257 6.23 8.33 -6.33
CA HIS A 257 6.08 6.95 -5.88
C HIS A 257 6.92 6.65 -4.62
N SER A 258 6.48 5.64 -3.86
CA SER A 258 7.16 5.16 -2.66
C SER A 258 7.39 3.65 -2.76
N MET A 259 7.76 2.97 -1.67
CA MET A 259 8.03 1.53 -1.64
C MET A 259 6.92 0.73 -2.33
N ALA A 260 5.67 0.94 -1.91
CA ALA A 260 4.51 0.30 -2.51
C ALA A 260 3.25 1.17 -2.38
N PRO A 261 3.15 2.29 -3.12
CA PRO A 261 1.97 3.15 -3.11
C PRO A 261 0.75 2.38 -3.62
N ILE A 262 -0.40 2.59 -2.98
CA ILE A 262 -1.58 1.76 -3.19
C ILE A 262 -2.10 1.76 -4.64
N GLN A 263 -1.89 2.85 -5.39
CA GLN A 263 -2.35 2.94 -6.79
C GLN A 263 -1.55 2.03 -7.73
N PRO A 264 -0.20 2.09 -7.79
CA PRO A 264 0.59 1.08 -8.49
C PRO A 264 0.32 -0.36 -8.05
N VAL A 265 0.12 -0.62 -6.75
CA VAL A 265 -0.27 -1.97 -6.26
C VAL A 265 -1.61 -2.40 -6.86
N ARG A 266 -2.61 -1.51 -6.87
CA ARG A 266 -3.92 -1.77 -7.48
C ARG A 266 -3.82 -2.01 -8.99
N GLN A 267 -2.96 -1.26 -9.68
CA GLN A 267 -2.70 -1.46 -11.11
C GLN A 267 -2.11 -2.84 -11.37
N ALA A 268 -1.10 -3.26 -10.61
CA ALA A 268 -0.50 -4.59 -10.69
C ALA A 268 -1.53 -5.72 -10.48
N ILE A 269 -2.41 -5.59 -9.49
CA ILE A 269 -3.48 -6.58 -9.26
C ILE A 269 -4.49 -6.57 -10.42
N ASN A 270 -4.87 -5.40 -10.94
CA ASN A 270 -5.78 -5.28 -12.08
C ASN A 270 -5.18 -5.90 -13.35
N GLU A 271 -3.87 -5.78 -13.58
CA GLU A 271 -3.19 -6.39 -14.71
C GLU A 271 -3.39 -7.90 -14.70
N ILE A 272 -3.12 -8.58 -13.59
CA ILE A 272 -3.39 -10.02 -13.45
C ILE A 272 -4.88 -10.30 -13.68
N LYS A 273 -5.77 -9.59 -12.97
CA LYS A 273 -7.22 -9.79 -13.02
C LYS A 273 -7.80 -9.68 -14.43
N ASN A 274 -7.22 -8.84 -15.29
CA ASN A 274 -7.69 -8.67 -16.66
C ASN A 274 -7.35 -9.84 -17.58
N HIS A 275 -6.47 -10.75 -17.15
CA HIS A 275 -6.04 -11.93 -17.92
C HIS A 275 -6.58 -13.25 -17.37
N VAL A 276 -7.27 -13.25 -16.22
CA VAL A 276 -7.74 -14.47 -15.54
C VAL A 276 -9.20 -14.38 -15.09
N PHE A 277 -9.81 -15.53 -14.81
CA PHE A 277 -11.14 -15.57 -14.21
C PHE A 277 -11.10 -15.12 -12.75
N ALA A 278 -12.18 -14.50 -12.27
CA ALA A 278 -12.26 -14.04 -10.89
C ALA A 278 -12.05 -15.15 -9.85
N SER A 279 -12.43 -16.39 -10.15
CA SER A 279 -12.21 -17.57 -9.31
C SER A 279 -10.74 -17.95 -9.16
N GLU A 280 -9.86 -17.50 -10.05
CA GLU A 280 -8.44 -17.84 -10.05
C GLU A 280 -7.61 -16.83 -9.24
N MET A 281 -8.18 -15.67 -8.91
CA MET A 281 -7.52 -14.66 -8.07
C MET A 281 -7.13 -15.20 -6.69
N SER A 282 -7.81 -16.24 -6.19
CA SER A 282 -7.46 -16.91 -4.94
C SER A 282 -6.13 -17.71 -5.02
N LYS A 283 -5.53 -17.87 -6.20
CA LYS A 283 -4.16 -18.39 -6.34
C LYS A 283 -3.09 -17.32 -6.11
N VAL A 284 -3.46 -16.04 -6.15
CA VAL A 284 -2.51 -14.92 -6.08
C VAL A 284 -2.31 -14.49 -4.62
N LEU A 285 -1.06 -14.34 -4.20
CA LEU A 285 -0.65 -13.75 -2.94
C LEU A 285 -0.06 -12.37 -3.22
N LEU A 286 -0.55 -11.33 -2.56
CA LEU A 286 0.07 -10.01 -2.66
C LEU A 286 1.32 -9.98 -1.78
N GLN A 287 2.48 -9.66 -2.35
CA GLN A 287 3.69 -9.49 -1.55
C GLN A 287 3.76 -8.09 -0.94
N ILE A 288 4.08 -8.03 0.35
CA ILE A 288 4.41 -6.80 1.07
C ILE A 288 5.90 -6.85 1.38
N THR A 289 6.65 -5.86 0.89
CA THR A 289 8.05 -5.66 1.27
C THR A 289 8.15 -4.83 2.55
N PHE A 290 9.21 -5.03 3.32
CA PHE A 290 9.59 -4.17 4.45
C PHE A 290 10.91 -3.48 4.18
N ASP A 291 11.08 -2.93 2.99
CA ASP A 291 12.17 -2.01 2.71
C ASP A 291 11.80 -0.58 3.12
N SER A 292 12.80 0.31 3.06
CA SER A 292 12.62 1.73 3.32
C SER A 292 13.52 2.56 2.41
N ALA A 293 13.19 3.83 2.25
CA ALA A 293 13.93 4.75 1.40
C ALA A 293 14.15 6.09 2.10
N GLN A 294 15.40 6.55 2.15
CA GLN A 294 15.79 7.78 2.82
C GLN A 294 16.57 8.72 1.90
N TRP A 295 16.19 10.00 1.92
CA TRP A 295 16.92 11.10 1.26
C TRP A 295 17.39 12.12 2.27
N GLN A 296 18.56 12.71 2.02
CA GLN A 296 19.21 13.69 2.89
C GLN A 296 19.49 14.99 2.14
N PHE A 297 19.18 16.13 2.75
CA PHE A 297 19.39 17.47 2.18
C PHE A 297 20.37 18.26 3.04
N ASP A 298 21.26 19.02 2.39
CA ASP A 298 22.18 19.94 3.08
C ASP A 298 21.43 21.12 3.70
N VAL A 299 21.31 21.14 5.03
CA VAL A 299 20.62 22.23 5.73
C VAL A 299 21.42 22.68 6.94
N LYS A 300 21.81 23.96 6.97
CA LYS A 300 22.64 24.52 8.06
C LYS A 300 22.01 24.38 9.46
N SER A 301 20.69 24.40 9.55
CA SER A 301 19.93 24.20 10.80
C SER A 301 18.50 23.74 10.50
N ALA A 302 17.78 23.22 11.50
CA ALA A 302 16.39 22.80 11.32
C ALA A 302 15.46 23.93 10.80
N LYS A 303 15.68 25.19 11.20
CA LYS A 303 14.94 26.37 10.69
C LYS A 303 15.27 26.70 9.23
N GLY A 304 16.41 26.23 8.73
CA GLY A 304 16.84 26.47 7.35
C GLY A 304 16.00 25.71 6.32
N TRP A 305 15.32 24.63 6.71
CA TRP A 305 14.52 23.82 5.78
C TRP A 305 13.44 24.65 5.09
N ASP A 306 12.71 25.50 5.81
CA ASP A 306 11.62 26.30 5.23
C ASP A 306 12.13 27.35 4.23
N ALA A 307 13.31 27.92 4.49
CA ALA A 307 13.94 28.94 3.65
C ALA A 307 14.72 28.38 2.45
N LEU A 308 14.93 27.06 2.39
CA LEU A 308 15.66 26.41 1.30
C LEU A 308 14.93 26.62 -0.03
N GLU A 309 15.68 26.90 -1.11
CA GLU A 309 15.11 27.02 -2.45
C GLU A 309 14.31 25.78 -2.85
N GLY A 310 13.26 25.97 -3.65
CA GLY A 310 12.35 24.89 -4.06
C GLY A 310 13.00 23.78 -4.88
N THR A 311 14.14 24.06 -5.52
CA THR A 311 14.88 23.16 -6.42
C THR A 311 16.09 22.50 -5.78
N ALA A 312 16.32 22.71 -4.47
CA ALA A 312 17.45 22.12 -3.78
C ALA A 312 17.42 20.59 -3.84
N LEU A 313 18.53 19.98 -4.28
CA LEU A 313 18.68 18.55 -4.51
C LEU A 313 19.22 17.83 -3.26
N SER A 314 18.86 16.56 -3.08
CA SER A 314 19.45 15.70 -2.05
C SER A 314 20.95 15.45 -2.29
N ARG A 315 21.69 15.20 -1.20
CA ARG A 315 23.14 14.93 -1.19
C ARG A 315 23.49 13.74 -2.08
N GLU A 316 22.84 12.61 -1.80
CA GLU A 316 23.05 11.33 -2.47
C GLU A 316 21.73 10.77 -3.01
N GLY A 317 21.85 9.66 -3.76
CA GLY A 317 20.72 8.78 -4.05
C GLY A 317 20.13 8.20 -2.77
N ARG A 318 19.08 7.38 -2.90
CA ARG A 318 18.38 6.86 -1.71
C ARG A 318 19.29 5.98 -0.85
N LEU A 319 19.11 6.08 0.46
CA LEU A 319 19.60 5.10 1.44
C LEU A 319 18.45 4.16 1.84
N THR A 320 18.76 2.97 2.37
CA THR A 320 17.78 1.96 2.77
C THR A 320 17.92 1.59 4.26
N PRO A 321 17.56 2.49 5.19
CA PRO A 321 17.73 2.21 6.61
C PRO A 321 16.89 1.01 7.09
N LEU A 322 17.49 0.14 7.90
CA LEU A 322 16.74 -0.93 8.58
C LEU A 322 15.70 -0.35 9.55
N TYR A 323 14.61 -1.08 9.80
CA TYR A 323 13.57 -0.63 10.73
C TYR A 323 14.08 -0.39 12.16
N LYS A 324 15.11 -1.12 12.58
CA LYS A 324 15.82 -0.84 13.84
C LYS A 324 16.42 0.56 13.87
N SER A 325 17.01 1.01 12.76
CA SER A 325 17.59 2.35 12.63
C SER A 325 16.49 3.42 12.61
N ILE A 326 15.38 3.13 11.92
CA ILE A 326 14.19 3.99 11.94
C ILE A 326 13.66 4.13 13.38
N LYS A 327 13.51 3.02 14.10
CA LYS A 327 13.06 2.99 15.50
C LYS A 327 13.97 3.83 16.41
N ASN A 328 15.29 3.63 16.30
CA ASN A 328 16.27 4.40 17.08
C ASN A 328 16.20 5.90 16.78
N ARG A 329 15.96 6.26 15.50
CA ARG A 329 15.82 7.65 15.08
C ARG A 329 14.55 8.28 15.64
N VAL A 330 13.40 7.60 15.57
CA VAL A 330 12.14 8.16 16.12
C VAL A 330 12.15 8.23 17.65
N ASP A 331 12.87 7.33 18.32
CA ASP A 331 13.16 7.42 19.76
C ASP A 331 14.16 8.52 20.11
N ASN A 332 14.81 9.10 19.09
CA ASN A 332 15.92 10.03 19.21
C ASN A 332 17.02 9.55 20.16
N ALA A 333 17.38 8.26 20.07
CA ALA A 333 18.27 7.60 21.02
C ALA A 333 19.68 8.22 21.08
N ASP A 334 20.15 8.83 19.99
CA ASP A 334 21.45 9.50 19.89
C ASP A 334 21.41 11.01 20.22
N GLY A 335 20.22 11.57 20.48
CA GLY A 335 20.03 13.00 20.76
C GLY A 335 20.23 13.94 19.57
N ASN A 336 20.52 13.42 18.37
CA ASN A 336 20.87 14.23 17.20
C ASN A 336 19.65 14.66 16.36
N GLY A 337 18.51 14.02 16.55
CA GLY A 337 17.27 14.32 15.84
C GLY A 337 16.59 15.56 16.41
N GLN A 338 16.32 16.55 15.57
CA GLN A 338 15.53 17.74 15.88
C GLN A 338 14.34 17.83 14.93
N ASN A 339 13.23 18.43 15.39
CA ASN A 339 12.00 18.57 14.60
C ASN A 339 11.54 17.23 13.96
N ILE A 340 11.68 16.12 14.69
CA ILE A 340 11.21 14.82 14.22
C ILE A 340 9.70 14.90 14.08
N THR A 341 9.23 14.71 12.86
CA THR A 341 7.82 14.63 12.51
C THR A 341 7.61 13.35 11.74
N TYR A 342 6.41 12.81 11.84
CA TYR A 342 5.97 11.69 11.05
C TYR A 342 4.57 11.99 10.57
N GLY A 343 4.21 11.43 9.44
CA GLY A 343 2.91 11.64 8.84
C GLY A 343 2.56 10.48 7.93
N TYR A 344 1.36 10.58 7.36
CA TYR A 344 0.83 9.59 6.47
C TYR A 344 0.25 10.29 5.26
N ASN A 345 0.73 9.93 4.07
CA ASN A 345 0.15 10.42 2.83
C ASN A 345 -1.03 9.50 2.50
N ASN A 346 -2.25 9.97 2.78
CA ASN A 346 -3.46 9.19 2.56
C ASN A 346 -3.71 8.83 1.09
N GLU A 347 -3.23 9.63 0.14
CA GLU A 347 -3.42 9.37 -1.30
C GLU A 347 -2.56 8.20 -1.77
N LEU A 348 -1.31 8.15 -1.31
CA LEU A 348 -0.40 7.04 -1.59
C LEU A 348 -0.63 5.85 -0.66
N GLN A 349 -1.26 6.10 0.49
CA GLN A 349 -1.35 5.20 1.64
C GLN A 349 0.03 4.75 2.12
N THR A 350 0.90 5.73 2.34
CA THR A 350 2.29 5.48 2.73
C THR A 350 2.72 6.43 3.85
N PRO A 351 3.38 5.92 4.90
CA PRO A 351 3.91 6.74 5.98
C PRO A 351 5.19 7.48 5.56
N TYR A 352 5.58 8.46 6.37
CA TYR A 352 6.89 9.08 6.29
C TYR A 352 7.35 9.60 7.63
N ILE A 353 8.66 9.75 7.75
CA ILE A 353 9.33 10.46 8.85
C ILE A 353 10.16 11.58 8.24
N GLN A 354 10.14 12.77 8.83
CA GLN A 354 11.07 13.85 8.53
C GLN A 354 11.78 14.30 9.79
N TYR A 355 13.06 14.64 9.69
CA TYR A 355 13.80 15.19 10.81
C TYR A 355 15.06 15.93 10.36
N TYR A 356 15.53 16.82 11.21
CA TYR A 356 16.87 17.37 11.10
C TYR A 356 17.86 16.54 11.93
N ASN A 357 18.99 16.17 11.35
CA ASN A 357 20.11 15.56 12.06
C ASN A 357 21.17 16.63 12.35
N SER A 358 21.36 16.96 13.64
CA SER A 358 22.34 17.97 14.03
C SER A 358 23.80 17.51 13.89
N SER A 359 24.06 16.20 13.89
CA SER A 359 25.43 15.67 13.80
C SER A 359 26.04 15.90 12.41
N ASP A 360 25.26 15.67 11.35
CA ASP A 360 25.73 15.78 9.96
C ASP A 360 25.08 16.98 9.21
N LYS A 361 24.28 17.78 9.92
CA LYS A 361 23.56 18.95 9.41
C LYS A 361 22.68 18.62 8.20
N SER A 362 21.98 17.49 8.23
CA SER A 362 21.06 17.09 7.16
C SER A 362 19.59 17.19 7.55
N TRP A 363 18.74 17.58 6.60
CA TRP A 363 17.31 17.31 6.69
C TRP A 363 16.99 15.99 6.00
N ASN A 364 16.27 15.11 6.66
CA ASN A 364 16.04 13.74 6.23
C ASN A 364 14.55 13.52 5.99
N ILE A 365 14.22 12.74 4.96
CA ILE A 365 12.89 12.16 4.74
C ILE A 365 13.07 10.66 4.57
N ILE A 366 12.31 9.88 5.33
CA ILE A 366 12.26 8.42 5.25
C ILE A 366 10.85 8.01 4.84
N LEU A 367 10.75 7.19 3.81
CA LEU A 367 9.55 6.45 3.41
C LEU A 367 9.71 4.99 3.81
N TYR A 368 8.65 4.38 4.29
CA TYR A 368 8.68 3.02 4.87
C TYR A 368 7.26 2.43 4.87
N GLU A 369 7.08 1.27 5.48
CA GLU A 369 5.80 0.63 5.77
C GLU A 369 5.46 0.70 7.26
N ASP A 370 4.24 1.09 7.57
CA ASP A 370 3.72 1.09 8.93
C ASP A 370 2.46 0.23 9.02
N SER A 371 1.91 0.11 10.22
CA SER A 371 0.66 -0.61 10.46
C SER A 371 -0.50 -0.12 9.61
N ASN A 372 -0.51 1.14 9.17
CA ASN A 372 -1.60 1.69 8.36
C ASN A 372 -1.45 1.31 6.89
N SER A 373 -0.25 1.46 6.30
CA SER A 373 0.03 1.06 4.91
C SER A 373 -0.05 -0.45 4.72
N ILE A 374 0.40 -1.24 5.70
CA ILE A 374 0.25 -2.70 5.70
C ILE A 374 -1.23 -3.08 5.67
N ARG A 375 -2.06 -2.54 6.58
CA ARG A 375 -3.50 -2.83 6.61
C ARG A 375 -4.17 -2.44 5.29
N ALA A 376 -3.83 -1.29 4.74
CA ALA A 376 -4.38 -0.84 3.47
C ALA A 376 -4.13 -1.82 2.31
N LYS A 377 -2.93 -2.42 2.24
CA LYS A 377 -2.58 -3.44 1.23
C LYS A 377 -3.30 -4.77 1.48
N ILE A 378 -3.41 -5.18 2.74
CA ILE A 378 -4.14 -6.39 3.09
C ILE A 378 -5.64 -6.22 2.76
N ASP A 379 -6.26 -5.09 3.11
CA ASP A 379 -7.65 -4.78 2.74
C ASP A 379 -7.85 -4.72 1.22
N LEU A 380 -6.88 -4.16 0.49
CA LEU A 380 -6.88 -4.17 -0.96
C LEU A 380 -6.88 -5.62 -1.49
N ALA A 381 -5.99 -6.48 -1.00
CA ALA A 381 -5.94 -7.89 -1.39
C ALA A 381 -7.28 -8.60 -1.13
N LYS A 382 -7.89 -8.41 0.05
CA LYS A 382 -9.22 -8.93 0.39
C LYS A 382 -10.30 -8.45 -0.58
N SER A 383 -10.28 -7.16 -0.94
CA SER A 383 -11.28 -6.58 -1.85
C SER A 383 -11.22 -7.16 -3.27
N TYR A 384 -10.07 -7.73 -3.66
CA TYR A 384 -9.85 -8.40 -4.93
C TYR A 384 -10.03 -9.92 -4.87
N GLY A 385 -10.29 -10.48 -3.69
CA GLY A 385 -10.41 -11.93 -3.50
C GLY A 385 -9.09 -12.67 -3.71
N LEU A 386 -7.97 -12.03 -3.36
CA LEU A 386 -6.66 -12.69 -3.41
C LEU A 386 -6.60 -13.84 -2.39
N GLY A 387 -5.68 -14.78 -2.59
CA GLY A 387 -5.53 -15.98 -1.78
C GLY A 387 -4.80 -15.79 -0.45
N GLY A 388 -4.23 -14.61 -0.21
CA GLY A 388 -3.42 -14.33 0.97
C GLY A 388 -2.36 -13.26 0.74
N ILE A 389 -1.34 -13.27 1.60
CA ILE A 389 -0.26 -12.29 1.66
C ILE A 389 1.08 -13.03 1.71
N SER A 390 2.05 -12.52 0.95
CA SER A 390 3.44 -12.94 1.01
C SER A 390 4.29 -11.82 1.63
N LEU A 391 5.34 -12.15 2.40
CA LEU A 391 6.20 -11.16 3.03
C LEU A 391 7.63 -11.21 2.48
N TRP A 392 8.16 -10.05 2.05
CA TRP A 392 9.59 -9.86 1.72
C TRP A 392 10.23 -8.85 2.69
N SER A 393 10.98 -9.27 3.68
CA SER A 393 11.18 -10.64 4.13
C SER A 393 11.14 -10.68 5.65
N LEU A 394 11.18 -11.89 6.23
CA LEU A 394 11.16 -12.05 7.70
C LEU A 394 12.32 -11.32 8.41
N ALA A 395 13.39 -10.96 7.70
CA ALA A 395 14.54 -10.28 8.29
C ALA A 395 14.27 -8.82 8.67
N ASN A 396 13.30 -8.15 8.03
CA ASN A 396 13.11 -6.70 8.18
C ASN A 396 11.70 -6.29 8.61
N VAL A 397 10.87 -7.26 9.05
CA VAL A 397 9.50 -6.98 9.52
C VAL A 397 9.53 -5.98 10.69
N PRO A 398 8.78 -4.86 10.63
CA PRO A 398 8.59 -3.98 11.78
C PRO A 398 7.79 -4.67 12.89
N ASP A 399 8.44 -4.96 14.02
CA ASP A 399 7.82 -5.51 15.23
C ASP A 399 8.24 -4.69 16.46
N TYR A 400 7.82 -3.42 16.50
CA TYR A 400 8.12 -2.49 17.58
C TYR A 400 6.83 -1.95 18.20
N THR A 401 6.54 -2.35 19.44
CA THR A 401 5.35 -1.91 20.17
C THR A 401 5.42 -0.41 20.49
N ASP A 402 4.30 0.29 20.28
CA ASP A 402 4.12 1.72 20.58
C ASP A 402 3.90 1.95 22.10
N SER A 403 4.86 1.54 22.92
CA SER A 403 4.77 1.53 24.39
C SER A 403 4.80 2.91 25.07
N LYS A 404 5.19 3.98 24.34
CA LYS A 404 5.37 5.34 24.88
C LYS A 404 4.21 6.31 24.55
N GLY A 405 3.08 5.81 24.03
CA GLY A 405 1.92 6.64 23.68
C GLY A 405 2.08 7.51 22.43
N VAL A 406 3.29 7.58 21.85
CA VAL A 406 3.55 8.09 20.51
C VAL A 406 3.39 6.92 19.54
N LYS A 407 2.38 6.99 18.66
CA LYS A 407 2.09 5.92 17.70
C LYS A 407 2.94 6.10 16.46
N TYR A 408 4.10 5.45 16.43
CA TYR A 408 4.92 5.40 15.22
C TYR A 408 4.43 4.31 14.25
N HIS A 409 3.46 3.50 14.69
CA HIS A 409 2.83 2.47 13.88
C HIS A 409 3.84 1.42 13.36
N LEU A 410 4.97 1.29 14.05
CA LEU A 410 6.03 0.31 13.74
C LEU A 410 5.71 -1.09 14.29
N ASP A 411 4.48 -1.32 14.77
CA ASP A 411 3.94 -2.63 15.15
C ASP A 411 3.27 -3.32 13.95
N GLY A 412 4.06 -3.48 12.89
CA GLY A 412 3.59 -4.08 11.63
C GLY A 412 3.29 -5.57 11.78
N TRP A 413 4.10 -6.31 12.53
CA TRP A 413 3.91 -7.75 12.72
C TRP A 413 2.57 -8.08 13.38
N THR A 414 2.22 -7.45 14.50
CA THR A 414 0.93 -7.67 15.17
C THR A 414 -0.21 -7.31 14.23
N THR A 415 -0.08 -6.21 13.48
CA THR A 415 -1.06 -5.82 12.46
C THR A 415 -1.26 -6.90 11.39
N ILE A 416 -0.19 -7.49 10.87
CA ILE A 416 -0.28 -8.56 9.86
C ILE A 416 -1.05 -9.75 10.42
N VAL A 417 -0.66 -10.24 11.59
CA VAL A 417 -1.31 -11.40 12.23
C VAL A 417 -2.80 -11.12 12.48
N ASP A 418 -3.14 -9.95 13.02
CA ASP A 418 -4.54 -9.57 13.29
C ASP A 418 -5.39 -9.42 12.02
N GLU A 419 -4.79 -8.94 10.94
CA GLU A 419 -5.49 -8.79 9.65
C GLU A 419 -5.65 -10.13 8.91
N MET A 420 -4.66 -11.03 9.00
CA MET A 420 -4.72 -12.38 8.44
C MET A 420 -5.72 -13.27 9.20
N ASN A 421 -5.81 -13.16 10.53
CA ASN A 421 -6.84 -13.83 11.32
C ASN A 421 -8.29 -13.45 10.89
N ARG A 422 -8.44 -12.34 10.16
CA ARG A 422 -9.72 -11.83 9.63
C ARG A 422 -9.68 -11.65 8.12
N TYR A 423 -8.86 -12.42 7.39
CA TYR A 423 -8.63 -12.16 5.98
C TYR A 423 -9.90 -12.26 5.14
N ASP A 424 -10.64 -13.36 5.26
CA ASP A 424 -11.90 -13.55 4.52
C ASP A 424 -13.08 -12.71 5.06
N LYS A 425 -12.90 -12.05 6.20
CA LYS A 425 -13.96 -11.36 6.95
C LYS A 425 -13.86 -9.87 6.78
N LEU A 426 -14.25 -9.38 5.60
CA LEU A 426 -14.56 -7.95 5.46
C LEU A 426 -15.83 -7.61 6.26
N PRO A 427 -15.88 -6.47 6.96
CA PRO A 427 -17.09 -6.02 7.64
C PRO A 427 -18.28 -5.99 6.67
N ALA A 428 -19.46 -6.40 7.13
CA ALA A 428 -20.66 -6.44 6.29
C ALA A 428 -20.95 -5.08 5.65
N GLU A 429 -20.75 -4.00 6.42
CA GLU A 429 -20.86 -2.62 5.97
C GLU A 429 -19.91 -2.31 4.82
N ALA A 430 -18.69 -2.84 4.84
CA ALA A 430 -17.66 -2.58 3.83
C ALA A 430 -18.05 -3.14 2.46
N ARG A 431 -18.82 -4.24 2.43
CA ARG A 431 -19.30 -4.90 1.20
C ARG A 431 -20.58 -4.27 0.61
N LYS A 432 -21.25 -3.37 1.33
CA LYS A 432 -22.51 -2.75 0.86
C LYS A 432 -22.27 -1.93 -0.40
N TYR A 433 -23.11 -2.13 -1.41
CA TYR A 433 -23.04 -1.38 -2.66
C TYR A 433 -23.60 0.03 -2.51
N ILE A 434 -22.97 0.97 -3.19
CA ILE A 434 -23.41 2.35 -3.26
C ILE A 434 -24.20 2.55 -4.54
N LYS A 435 -25.36 3.21 -4.40
CA LYS A 435 -26.13 3.75 -5.51
C LYS A 435 -26.00 5.27 -5.50
N PHE A 436 -25.24 5.80 -6.45
CA PHE A 436 -25.12 7.23 -6.66
C PHE A 436 -26.42 7.75 -7.31
N LYS A 437 -26.85 8.94 -6.88
CA LYS A 437 -27.97 9.68 -7.48
C LYS A 437 -27.48 10.60 -8.60
N ASP A 438 -26.28 11.15 -8.45
CA ASP A 438 -25.65 12.04 -9.42
C ASP A 438 -24.59 11.29 -10.23
N ALA A 439 -24.82 11.16 -11.54
CA ALA A 439 -23.94 10.42 -12.44
C ALA A 439 -22.55 11.08 -12.60
N ALA A 440 -22.45 12.40 -12.47
CA ALA A 440 -21.17 13.11 -12.57
C ALA A 440 -20.32 12.87 -11.31
N VAL A 441 -20.96 12.76 -10.13
CA VAL A 441 -20.26 12.33 -8.90
C VAL A 441 -19.81 10.87 -9.01
N GLU A 442 -20.66 9.98 -9.52
CA GLU A 442 -20.28 8.58 -9.76
C GLU A 442 -19.08 8.47 -10.71
N GLN A 443 -19.10 9.22 -11.82
CA GLN A 443 -18.01 9.27 -12.78
C GLN A 443 -16.69 9.66 -12.11
N ALA A 444 -16.69 10.75 -11.33
CA ALA A 444 -15.49 11.21 -10.61
C ALA A 444 -14.94 10.14 -9.65
N VAL A 445 -15.83 9.45 -8.94
CA VAL A 445 -15.47 8.34 -8.04
C VAL A 445 -14.87 7.17 -8.83
N ARG A 446 -15.46 6.79 -9.97
CA ARG A 446 -14.95 5.70 -10.83
C ARG A 446 -13.58 6.00 -11.38
N GLU A 447 -13.38 7.21 -11.89
CA GLU A 447 -12.08 7.69 -12.36
C GLU A 447 -11.04 7.63 -11.24
N LYS A 448 -11.39 8.12 -10.05
CA LYS A 448 -10.51 8.10 -8.89
C LYS A 448 -10.11 6.69 -8.43
N LEU A 449 -11.02 5.73 -8.56
CA LEU A 449 -10.77 4.33 -8.20
C LEU A 449 -10.10 3.52 -9.32
N GLY A 450 -9.96 4.07 -10.53
CA GLY A 450 -9.60 3.29 -11.72
C GLY A 450 -10.62 2.20 -12.07
N LYS A 451 -11.89 2.35 -11.64
CA LYS A 451 -12.94 1.32 -11.70
C LYS A 451 -14.03 1.71 -12.70
N LYS A 452 -13.74 1.52 -13.99
CA LYS A 452 -14.62 1.91 -15.11
C LYS A 452 -16.00 1.24 -15.07
N THR A 453 -16.07 -0.03 -14.66
CA THR A 453 -17.31 -0.82 -14.62
C THR A 453 -17.47 -1.54 -13.29
N GLY A 454 -18.61 -2.21 -13.10
CA GLY A 454 -18.90 -2.99 -11.90
C GLY A 454 -19.41 -2.16 -10.72
N LYS A 455 -19.73 -2.88 -9.63
CA LYS A 455 -20.34 -2.29 -8.42
C LYS A 455 -19.30 -1.58 -7.57
N ILE A 456 -19.65 -0.40 -7.06
CA ILE A 456 -18.85 0.35 -6.08
C ILE A 456 -19.38 0.01 -4.68
N THR A 457 -18.47 -0.30 -3.75
CA THR A 457 -18.76 -0.66 -2.36
C THR A 457 -18.40 0.47 -1.39
N MET A 458 -18.85 0.37 -0.14
CA MET A 458 -18.40 1.28 0.92
C MET A 458 -16.89 1.22 1.16
N MET A 459 -16.27 0.04 1.04
CA MET A 459 -14.82 -0.12 1.10
C MET A 459 -14.10 0.68 0.01
N ASP A 460 -14.61 0.62 -1.23
CA ASP A 460 -14.01 1.33 -2.35
C ASP A 460 -13.91 2.84 -2.04
N VAL A 461 -15.01 3.46 -1.62
CA VAL A 461 -15.06 4.91 -1.37
C VAL A 461 -14.31 5.35 -0.11
N GLN A 462 -14.05 4.44 0.83
CA GLN A 462 -13.24 4.74 2.01
C GLN A 462 -11.77 5.01 1.68
N SER A 463 -11.29 4.55 0.52
CA SER A 463 -9.94 4.88 0.02
C SER A 463 -9.85 6.21 -0.74
N ILE A 464 -10.94 6.98 -0.82
CA ILE A 464 -10.96 8.27 -1.54
C ILE A 464 -10.74 9.42 -0.56
N TYR A 465 -9.56 10.03 -0.66
CA TYR A 465 -9.16 11.18 0.16
C TYR A 465 -9.16 12.50 -0.61
N ARG A 466 -9.10 12.43 -1.95
CA ARG A 466 -9.16 13.60 -2.83
C ARG A 466 -10.16 13.38 -3.95
N LEU A 467 -11.00 14.37 -4.21
CA LEU A 467 -11.94 14.32 -5.31
C LEU A 467 -12.07 15.69 -5.96
N LYS A 468 -11.98 15.71 -7.29
CA LYS A 468 -12.36 16.85 -8.11
C LYS A 468 -13.67 16.49 -8.81
N LEU A 469 -14.66 17.34 -8.66
CA LEU A 469 -15.96 17.14 -9.29
C LEU A 469 -15.96 17.73 -10.71
N PRO A 470 -16.42 16.98 -11.72
CA PRO A 470 -16.50 17.47 -13.09
C PRO A 470 -17.71 18.40 -13.28
N GLN A 471 -17.75 19.06 -14.44
CA GLN A 471 -18.92 19.83 -14.86
C GLN A 471 -20.17 18.94 -14.96
N GLY A 472 -21.35 19.52 -14.74
CA GLY A 472 -22.63 18.82 -14.85
C GLY A 472 -23.12 18.16 -13.55
N VAL A 473 -22.39 18.28 -12.44
CA VAL A 473 -22.89 17.89 -11.10
C VAL A 473 -24.15 18.70 -10.77
N LYS A 474 -25.23 18.00 -10.44
CA LYS A 474 -26.54 18.55 -10.11
C LYS A 474 -26.77 18.61 -8.60
N SER A 475 -26.18 17.68 -7.85
CA SER A 475 -26.35 17.57 -6.41
C SER A 475 -25.11 17.00 -5.71
N LEU A 476 -24.84 17.51 -4.50
CA LEU A 476 -23.76 17.02 -3.64
C LEU A 476 -24.18 15.91 -2.67
N THR A 477 -25.42 15.44 -2.74
CA THR A 477 -25.99 14.49 -1.76
C THR A 477 -25.24 13.17 -1.65
N ASP A 478 -24.54 12.75 -2.70
CA ASP A 478 -23.77 11.51 -2.70
C ASP A 478 -22.40 11.66 -2.02
N LEU A 479 -21.92 12.87 -1.76
CA LEU A 479 -20.68 13.07 -1.03
C LEU A 479 -20.74 12.49 0.39
N LYS A 480 -21.93 12.26 0.95
CA LYS A 480 -22.12 11.60 2.26
C LYS A 480 -21.41 10.25 2.39
N TYR A 481 -21.09 9.57 1.28
CA TYR A 481 -20.38 8.30 1.29
C TYR A 481 -18.85 8.47 1.41
N LEU A 482 -18.31 9.65 1.11
CA LEU A 482 -16.87 9.94 1.04
C LEU A 482 -16.35 10.53 2.35
N THR A 483 -16.59 9.88 3.48
CA THR A 483 -16.32 10.44 4.81
C THR A 483 -14.83 10.67 5.12
N ASN A 484 -13.93 10.04 4.35
CA ASN A 484 -12.49 10.20 4.48
C ASN A 484 -11.92 11.32 3.60
N LEU A 485 -12.77 12.08 2.89
CA LEU A 485 -12.32 13.13 1.99
C LEU A 485 -11.60 14.26 2.75
N GLU A 486 -10.37 14.56 2.32
CA GLU A 486 -9.51 15.62 2.83
C GLU A 486 -9.39 16.80 1.85
N TYR A 487 -9.58 16.54 0.56
CA TYR A 487 -9.54 17.52 -0.51
C TYR A 487 -10.79 17.41 -1.38
N LEU A 488 -11.49 18.53 -1.58
CA LEU A 488 -12.61 18.64 -2.51
C LEU A 488 -12.45 19.87 -3.40
N ASP A 489 -12.37 19.65 -4.71
CA ASP A 489 -12.53 20.68 -5.73
C ASP A 489 -13.93 20.59 -6.36
N ALA A 490 -14.76 21.60 -6.08
CA ALA A 490 -16.12 21.75 -6.56
C ALA A 490 -16.34 23.17 -7.13
N GLN A 491 -15.32 23.74 -7.77
CA GLN A 491 -15.39 25.07 -8.38
C GLN A 491 -16.25 25.10 -9.65
N GLN A 492 -16.88 26.24 -9.93
CA GLN A 492 -17.56 26.52 -11.21
C GLN A 492 -18.67 25.50 -11.58
N LEU A 493 -19.43 25.01 -10.60
CA LEU A 493 -20.48 23.98 -10.83
C LEU A 493 -21.90 24.54 -10.70
N GLY A 494 -22.06 25.84 -10.45
CA GLY A 494 -23.37 26.46 -10.21
C GLY A 494 -24.03 26.04 -8.89
N ILE A 495 -23.24 25.51 -7.94
CA ILE A 495 -23.73 25.00 -6.65
C ILE A 495 -24.30 26.15 -5.81
N LYS A 496 -25.42 25.90 -5.14
CA LYS A 496 -26.05 26.82 -4.17
C LYS A 496 -26.06 26.23 -2.77
N ASP A 497 -26.44 24.96 -2.66
CA ASP A 497 -26.54 24.22 -1.42
C ASP A 497 -25.29 23.37 -1.18
N ILE A 498 -24.63 23.61 -0.05
CA ILE A 498 -23.43 22.88 0.39
C ILE A 498 -23.66 22.11 1.69
N THR A 499 -24.92 21.87 2.08
CA THR A 499 -25.28 21.20 3.34
C THR A 499 -24.56 19.86 3.52
N ASP A 500 -24.45 19.06 2.44
CA ASP A 500 -23.78 17.76 2.49
C ASP A 500 -22.26 17.85 2.68
N ILE A 501 -21.60 18.95 2.28
CA ILE A 501 -20.18 19.18 2.57
C ILE A 501 -19.94 19.25 4.08
N GLY A 502 -20.93 19.73 4.85
CA GLY A 502 -20.85 19.78 6.31
C GLY A 502 -20.66 18.42 6.99
N LYS A 503 -20.88 17.29 6.28
CA LYS A 503 -20.64 15.92 6.79
C LYS A 503 -19.19 15.46 6.63
N LEU A 504 -18.40 16.13 5.80
CA LEU A 504 -17.04 15.73 5.43
C LEU A 504 -16.00 16.26 6.43
N LYS A 505 -16.04 15.77 7.67
CA LYS A 505 -15.26 16.29 8.81
C LYS A 505 -13.74 16.24 8.65
N ASN A 506 -13.26 15.45 7.69
CA ASN A 506 -11.84 15.30 7.39
C ASN A 506 -11.31 16.32 6.38
N LEU A 507 -12.16 17.18 5.81
CA LEU A 507 -11.73 18.19 4.83
C LEU A 507 -10.69 19.14 5.40
N ARG A 508 -9.65 19.36 4.60
CA ARG A 508 -8.52 20.26 4.83
C ARG A 508 -8.41 21.30 3.72
N VAL A 509 -8.72 20.90 2.49
CA VAL A 509 -8.75 21.79 1.33
C VAL A 509 -10.13 21.73 0.69
N LEU A 510 -10.74 22.90 0.54
CA LEU A 510 -12.07 23.03 -0.06
C LEU A 510 -12.11 24.20 -1.04
N TYR A 511 -12.32 23.88 -2.31
CA TYR A 511 -12.47 24.85 -3.40
C TYR A 511 -13.92 24.90 -3.87
N LEU A 512 -14.54 26.07 -3.70
CA LEU A 512 -15.95 26.35 -4.01
C LEU A 512 -16.12 27.64 -4.82
N GLN A 513 -15.05 28.17 -5.41
CA GLN A 513 -15.06 29.41 -6.16
C GLN A 513 -15.98 29.36 -7.39
N ARG A 514 -16.53 30.53 -7.74
CA ARG A 514 -17.39 30.76 -8.91
C ARG A 514 -18.65 29.88 -8.92
N ASN A 515 -19.30 29.78 -7.77
CA ASN A 515 -20.59 29.14 -7.60
C ASN A 515 -21.66 30.20 -7.27
N SER A 516 -22.82 29.78 -6.77
CA SER A 516 -23.91 30.68 -6.34
C SER A 516 -24.23 30.51 -4.86
N ILE A 517 -23.20 30.24 -4.05
CA ILE A 517 -23.34 29.97 -2.61
C ILE A 517 -23.59 31.28 -1.86
N SER A 518 -24.58 31.29 -0.98
CA SER A 518 -24.90 32.43 -0.12
C SER A 518 -24.90 32.07 1.37
N ASP A 519 -25.33 30.85 1.71
CA ASP A 519 -25.22 30.28 3.05
C ASP A 519 -24.02 29.33 3.14
N ILE A 520 -23.14 29.58 4.11
CA ILE A 520 -21.97 28.75 4.43
C ILE A 520 -22.04 28.14 5.84
N SER A 521 -23.21 28.14 6.47
CA SER A 521 -23.45 27.60 7.81
C SER A 521 -22.96 26.14 7.97
N ALA A 522 -23.06 25.35 6.90
CA ALA A 522 -22.57 23.96 6.84
C ALA A 522 -21.07 23.81 7.14
N LEU A 523 -20.26 24.85 6.92
CA LEU A 523 -18.80 24.79 7.10
C LEU A 523 -18.37 24.87 8.57
N LYS A 524 -19.24 25.32 9.50
CA LYS A 524 -18.90 25.64 10.90
C LYS A 524 -18.12 24.55 11.64
N ASN A 525 -18.37 23.29 11.31
CA ASN A 525 -17.80 22.13 12.01
C ASN A 525 -16.66 21.45 11.25
N LEU A 526 -16.14 22.04 10.16
CA LEU A 526 -15.03 21.50 9.38
C LEU A 526 -13.69 22.00 9.94
N THR A 527 -13.46 21.79 11.23
CA THR A 527 -12.36 22.40 12.01
C THR A 527 -10.94 21.99 11.57
N LYS A 528 -10.83 21.01 10.67
CA LYS A 528 -9.57 20.59 10.03
C LYS A 528 -9.22 21.39 8.77
N LEU A 529 -10.09 22.28 8.29
CA LEU A 529 -9.83 23.11 7.11
C LEU A 529 -8.59 23.99 7.31
N GLU A 530 -7.71 23.93 6.33
CA GLU A 530 -6.48 24.73 6.19
C GLU A 530 -6.56 25.69 5.00
N VAL A 531 -7.23 25.28 3.92
CA VAL A 531 -7.41 26.07 2.70
C VAL A 531 -8.89 26.11 2.35
N LEU A 532 -9.45 27.31 2.21
CA LEU A 532 -10.83 27.52 1.76
C LEU A 532 -10.89 28.61 0.70
N SER A 533 -11.43 28.28 -0.47
CA SER A 533 -11.75 29.27 -1.50
C SER A 533 -13.25 29.34 -1.76
N LEU A 534 -13.76 30.55 -1.64
CA LEU A 534 -15.15 30.94 -1.88
C LEU A 534 -15.22 32.15 -2.84
N ASN A 535 -14.16 32.43 -3.60
CA ASN A 535 -14.11 33.56 -4.54
C ASN A 535 -15.30 33.53 -5.51
N GLY A 536 -15.89 34.69 -5.85
CA GLY A 536 -16.95 34.78 -6.85
C GLY A 536 -18.23 34.04 -6.45
N ASN A 537 -18.69 34.24 -5.21
CA ASN A 537 -19.95 33.70 -4.70
C ASN A 537 -20.87 34.85 -4.23
N GLN A 538 -21.90 34.54 -3.46
CA GLN A 538 -22.88 35.50 -2.95
C GLN A 538 -22.88 35.57 -1.41
N VAL A 539 -21.75 35.25 -0.78
CA VAL A 539 -21.62 35.17 0.68
C VAL A 539 -21.67 36.56 1.29
N ALA A 540 -22.58 36.77 2.25
CA ALA A 540 -22.69 38.03 2.99
C ALA A 540 -22.26 37.90 4.46
N SER A 541 -22.49 36.73 5.06
CA SER A 541 -22.13 36.42 6.45
C SER A 541 -21.07 35.33 6.49
N ILE A 542 -19.99 35.57 7.23
CA ILE A 542 -18.90 34.62 7.44
C ILE A 542 -18.79 34.12 8.88
N SER A 543 -19.86 34.24 9.66
CA SER A 543 -19.91 33.78 11.07
C SER A 543 -19.52 32.31 11.26
N ALA A 544 -19.85 31.46 10.27
CA ALA A 544 -19.48 30.05 10.24
C ALA A 544 -17.97 29.79 10.24
N LEU A 545 -17.14 30.76 9.82
CA LEU A 545 -15.69 30.58 9.75
C LEU A 545 -14.99 30.75 11.11
N SER A 546 -15.66 31.30 12.13
CA SER A 546 -15.04 31.67 13.41
C SER A 546 -14.44 30.49 14.21
N SER A 547 -14.88 29.27 13.94
CA SER A 547 -14.40 28.01 14.55
C SER A 547 -13.30 27.32 13.73
N LEU A 548 -12.99 27.80 12.52
CA LEU A 548 -12.04 27.16 11.60
C LEU A 548 -10.59 27.58 11.86
N THR A 549 -10.15 27.48 13.12
CA THR A 549 -8.88 28.04 13.62
C THR A 549 -7.61 27.41 13.02
N ASN A 550 -7.75 26.40 12.16
CA ASN A 550 -6.66 25.79 11.40
C ASN A 550 -6.45 26.41 10.01
N LEU A 551 -7.32 27.33 9.57
CA LEU A 551 -7.17 28.01 8.28
C LEU A 551 -5.83 28.76 8.19
N LYS A 552 -5.13 28.52 7.09
CA LYS A 552 -3.88 29.16 6.66
C LYS A 552 -4.11 30.03 5.43
N GLU A 553 -4.97 29.58 4.52
CA GLU A 553 -5.30 30.29 3.29
C GLU A 553 -6.81 30.46 3.16
N LEU A 554 -7.25 31.70 2.99
CA LEU A 554 -8.67 32.05 2.85
C LEU A 554 -8.90 33.03 1.71
N TYR A 555 -9.68 32.59 0.73
CA TYR A 555 -10.02 33.36 -0.47
C TYR A 555 -11.53 33.64 -0.50
N LEU A 556 -11.89 34.92 -0.43
CA LEU A 556 -13.25 35.42 -0.33
C LEU A 556 -13.51 36.61 -1.29
N ARG A 557 -12.67 36.81 -2.31
CA ARG A 557 -12.85 37.87 -3.31
C ARG A 557 -14.22 37.78 -3.98
N GLU A 558 -14.74 38.91 -4.46
CA GLU A 558 -15.99 38.96 -5.24
C GLU A 558 -17.17 38.32 -4.49
N ASN A 559 -17.46 38.83 -3.30
CA ASN A 559 -18.59 38.41 -2.48
C ASN A 559 -19.38 39.65 -1.99
N LYS A 560 -20.25 39.48 -0.99
CA LYS A 560 -21.11 40.55 -0.43
C LYS A 560 -20.78 40.84 1.04
N ILE A 561 -19.56 40.54 1.48
CA ILE A 561 -19.14 40.57 2.89
C ILE A 561 -19.01 42.02 3.36
N LYS A 562 -19.52 42.29 4.57
CA LYS A 562 -19.38 43.58 5.25
C LYS A 562 -18.61 43.48 6.56
N ASP A 563 -18.91 42.43 7.34
CA ASP A 563 -18.32 42.20 8.66
C ASP A 563 -17.30 41.05 8.60
N ILE A 564 -16.07 41.35 9.03
CA ILE A 564 -14.98 40.37 9.13
C ILE A 564 -14.56 40.06 10.57
N ALA A 565 -15.31 40.50 11.58
CA ALA A 565 -15.08 40.14 12.98
C ALA A 565 -14.89 38.63 13.23
N PRO A 566 -15.58 37.70 12.53
CA PRO A 566 -15.35 36.27 12.66
C PRO A 566 -13.90 35.81 12.39
N LEU A 567 -13.12 36.57 11.61
CA LEU A 567 -11.74 36.22 11.26
C LEU A 567 -10.76 36.40 12.42
N ALA A 568 -11.11 37.15 13.47
CA ALA A 568 -10.19 37.55 14.54
C ALA A 568 -9.56 36.37 15.32
N LYS A 569 -10.15 35.17 15.23
CA LYS A 569 -9.65 33.93 15.87
C LYS A 569 -8.76 33.07 14.96
N LEU A 570 -8.66 33.40 13.67
CA LEU A 570 -7.95 32.60 12.68
C LEU A 570 -6.46 32.92 12.64
N THR A 571 -5.79 32.90 13.79
CA THR A 571 -4.40 33.38 13.99
C THR A 571 -3.33 32.60 13.22
N LYS A 572 -3.71 31.50 12.56
CA LYS A 572 -2.86 30.74 11.66
C LYS A 572 -2.90 31.20 10.20
N LEU A 573 -3.74 32.18 9.84
CA LEU A 573 -3.82 32.71 8.48
C LEU A 573 -2.48 33.31 8.04
N GLU A 574 -2.04 32.87 6.86
CA GLU A 574 -0.84 33.31 6.15
C GLU A 574 -1.24 34.05 4.87
N VAL A 575 -2.33 33.64 4.22
CA VAL A 575 -2.89 34.27 3.02
C VAL A 575 -4.36 34.63 3.25
N LEU A 576 -4.71 35.89 3.01
CA LEU A 576 -6.09 36.38 3.08
C LEU A 576 -6.44 37.28 1.90
N GLU A 577 -7.35 36.84 1.05
CA GLU A 577 -7.87 37.64 -0.07
C GLU A 577 -9.35 37.97 0.13
N ILE A 578 -9.65 39.23 0.42
CA ILE A 578 -11.01 39.71 0.70
C ILE A 578 -11.38 40.93 -0.16
N GLY A 579 -10.68 41.14 -1.27
CA GLY A 579 -10.97 42.20 -2.25
C GLY A 579 -12.36 42.08 -2.89
N MET A 580 -12.85 43.14 -3.52
CA MET A 580 -14.15 43.18 -4.22
C MET A 580 -15.32 42.74 -3.31
N ASN A 581 -15.40 43.36 -2.14
CA ASN A 581 -16.45 43.14 -1.13
C ASN A 581 -17.04 44.49 -0.68
N LYS A 582 -17.76 44.52 0.44
CA LYS A 582 -18.38 45.72 1.03
C LYS A 582 -17.85 46.01 2.43
N ILE A 583 -16.58 45.66 2.69
CA ILE A 583 -15.94 45.78 4.01
C ILE A 583 -15.56 47.25 4.25
N ASN A 584 -15.85 47.76 5.45
CA ASN A 584 -15.50 49.12 5.85
C ASN A 584 -14.63 49.20 7.12
N LYS A 585 -14.51 48.09 7.88
CA LYS A 585 -13.69 47.97 9.08
C LYS A 585 -12.81 46.74 9.00
N ILE A 586 -11.54 46.89 9.37
CA ILE A 586 -10.55 45.81 9.27
C ILE A 586 -9.85 45.48 10.59
N ASP A 587 -10.33 45.97 11.75
CA ASP A 587 -9.71 45.72 13.06
C ASP A 587 -9.53 44.24 13.41
N ALA A 588 -10.38 43.37 12.85
CA ALA A 588 -10.32 41.93 13.04
C ALA A 588 -8.97 41.31 12.61
N ILE A 589 -8.26 41.91 11.65
CA ILE A 589 -7.00 41.37 11.15
C ILE A 589 -5.81 41.68 12.08
N LYS A 590 -5.96 42.58 13.07
CA LYS A 590 -4.89 42.99 13.99
C LYS A 590 -4.16 41.83 14.67
N LYS A 591 -4.87 40.73 14.94
CA LYS A 591 -4.36 39.54 15.62
C LYS A 591 -3.74 38.50 14.66
N LEU A 592 -3.84 38.70 13.35
CA LEU A 592 -3.39 37.76 12.33
C LEU A 592 -1.90 37.96 12.02
N LYS A 593 -1.05 37.77 13.04
CA LYS A 593 0.40 38.06 12.99
C LYS A 593 1.20 37.18 12.03
N LYS A 594 0.59 36.11 11.51
CA LYS A 594 1.19 35.21 10.51
C LYS A 594 0.88 35.60 9.07
N LEU A 595 0.06 36.62 8.82
CA LEU A 595 -0.25 37.06 7.46
C LEU A 595 1.02 37.52 6.74
N ARG A 596 1.23 36.92 5.56
CA ARG A 596 2.29 37.25 4.60
C ARG A 596 1.71 37.86 3.34
N GLN A 597 0.52 37.42 2.91
CA GLN A 597 -0.20 37.97 1.77
C GLN A 597 -1.59 38.44 2.20
N LEU A 598 -1.92 39.69 1.88
CA LEU A 598 -3.21 40.30 2.15
C LEU A 598 -3.70 41.01 0.88
N SER A 599 -4.99 40.91 0.55
CA SER A 599 -5.61 41.68 -0.53
C SER A 599 -6.94 42.27 -0.05
N LEU A 600 -7.06 43.60 -0.19
CA LEU A 600 -8.17 44.41 0.33
C LEU A 600 -8.84 45.29 -0.74
N ASP A 601 -8.37 45.25 -1.99
CA ASP A 601 -8.80 46.15 -3.07
C ASP A 601 -10.32 46.12 -3.30
N ASN A 602 -10.89 47.21 -3.81
CA ASN A 602 -12.32 47.30 -4.14
C ASN A 602 -13.24 46.99 -2.94
N ASN A 603 -12.93 47.57 -1.79
CA ASN A 603 -13.77 47.60 -0.59
C ASN A 603 -14.15 49.05 -0.22
N GLN A 604 -14.79 49.25 0.92
CA GLN A 604 -15.23 50.55 1.46
C GLN A 604 -14.39 50.96 2.68
N ILE A 605 -13.10 50.58 2.72
CA ILE A 605 -12.19 50.78 3.84
C ILE A 605 -11.66 52.22 3.81
N THR A 606 -11.81 52.94 4.92
CA THR A 606 -11.33 54.32 5.07
C THR A 606 -10.23 54.46 6.13
N ASP A 607 -10.14 53.53 7.09
CA ASP A 607 -9.06 53.48 8.09
C ASP A 607 -8.20 52.22 7.90
N ILE A 608 -6.90 52.42 7.65
CA ILE A 608 -5.90 51.38 7.43
C ILE A 608 -4.83 51.32 8.53
N LYS A 609 -5.02 52.00 9.67
CA LYS A 609 -4.01 52.05 10.76
C LYS A 609 -3.60 50.68 11.26
N VAL A 610 -4.53 49.71 11.25
CA VAL A 610 -4.27 48.32 11.66
C VAL A 610 -3.18 47.63 10.84
N LEU A 611 -2.92 48.08 9.61
CA LEU A 611 -1.88 47.48 8.76
C LEU A 611 -0.47 47.63 9.37
N LYS A 612 -0.23 48.69 10.18
CA LYS A 612 1.03 48.88 10.91
C LYS A 612 1.31 47.76 11.91
N ASP A 613 0.28 47.06 12.38
CA ASP A 613 0.40 45.95 13.32
C ASP A 613 0.79 44.62 12.62
N LEU A 614 0.87 44.57 11.29
CA LEU A 614 1.16 43.36 10.50
C LEU A 614 2.63 43.33 10.03
N SER A 615 3.56 43.17 10.97
CA SER A 615 5.01 43.25 10.70
C SER A 615 5.58 42.10 9.83
N GLY A 616 4.81 41.05 9.58
CA GLY A 616 5.21 39.89 8.76
C GLY A 616 4.69 39.92 7.32
N LEU A 617 4.07 41.03 6.90
CA LEU A 617 3.46 41.13 5.58
C LEU A 617 4.52 41.27 4.48
N GLU A 618 4.47 40.37 3.50
CA GLU A 618 5.38 40.30 2.36
C GLU A 618 4.72 40.88 1.09
N LYS A 619 3.38 40.79 0.98
CA LYS A 619 2.58 41.25 -0.17
C LYS A 619 1.24 41.85 0.28
N LEU A 620 0.88 43.03 -0.25
CA LEU A 620 -0.36 43.78 0.04
C LEU A 620 -1.12 44.16 -1.24
#